data_AF-A0A193LDL5-F1
#
_entry.id   AF-A0A193LDL5-F1
#
_cell.length_a   1.000
_cell.length_b   1.000
_cell.length_c   1.000
_cell.angle_alpha   90.00
_cell.angle_beta   90.00
_cell.angle_gamma   90.00
#
_symmetry.space_group_name_H-M   'P 1'
#
loop_
_entity.id
_entity.type
_entity.pdbx_description
1 polymer ?
#
loop_
_entity_poly.entity_id
_entity_poly.type
_entity_poly.pdbx_seq_one_letter_code
_entity_poly.pdbx_strand_id
1 'polypeptide(L)'
;MMLPIRTVLALAVPVLFIVYSAAQAAEHSAAAANSPQLFLPGIVSSELPEFAVTFAPDGKEIYFNRTDEDRTELKIYSSRKLDGRWSIPTVVSFSGEHRDVDPFITADGKRLYFSSNRPRQGIVEASFSTWYVERTVDGWSEPIDPGPPLNSTATDIYVTATRDGVLVFNSQRDGVNRVYTSREVEGTWQEPLPLQFGSVQSAGNPRISADGNYVLLVQVQEGTGPDLFYSCRYANGWREPVALSGSVNSAFADFAPAIDPADEYLLFTSERPGVVGPQPAGVRPPGDIYMISLTAAGIRCE
;
A
#
# COMPACT_ATOMS: atom_id res chain seq x y z
N MET A 1 -5.49 -30.96 -78.67
CA MET A 1 -5.68 -31.78 -77.45
C MET A 1 -5.66 -30.83 -76.27
N MET A 2 -6.83 -30.52 -75.72
CA MET A 2 -7.05 -29.52 -74.66
C MET A 2 -6.60 -30.07 -73.28
N LEU A 3 -5.94 -29.24 -72.46
CA LEU A 3 -5.74 -29.49 -71.03
C LEU A 3 -6.68 -28.60 -70.20
N PRO A 4 -7.17 -29.05 -69.03
CA PRO A 4 -8.25 -28.39 -68.30
C PRO A 4 -7.75 -27.28 -67.38
N ILE A 5 -8.58 -26.24 -67.24
CA ILE A 5 -8.43 -25.14 -66.30
C ILE A 5 -8.66 -25.67 -64.87
N ARG A 6 -7.69 -25.45 -63.97
CA ARG A 6 -7.86 -25.71 -62.53
C ARG A 6 -8.53 -24.51 -61.87
N THR A 7 -9.76 -24.68 -61.41
CA THR A 7 -10.46 -23.71 -60.56
C THR A 7 -9.90 -23.78 -59.14
N VAL A 8 -9.29 -22.69 -58.67
CA VAL A 8 -8.92 -22.52 -57.25
C VAL A 8 -10.13 -21.89 -56.54
N LEU A 9 -10.79 -22.64 -55.65
CA LEU A 9 -11.78 -22.07 -54.73
C LEU A 9 -11.03 -21.31 -53.62
N ALA A 10 -11.17 -19.98 -53.59
CA ALA A 10 -10.78 -19.18 -52.44
C ALA A 10 -11.88 -19.28 -51.36
N LEU A 11 -11.59 -19.98 -50.27
CA LEU A 11 -12.42 -19.96 -49.06
C LEU A 11 -12.21 -18.61 -48.35
N ALA A 12 -13.19 -17.71 -48.45
CA ALA A 12 -13.25 -16.52 -47.62
C ALA A 12 -13.61 -16.93 -46.18
N VAL A 13 -12.63 -16.86 -45.27
CA VAL A 13 -12.89 -16.93 -43.83
C VAL A 13 -13.47 -15.57 -43.41
N PRO A 14 -14.70 -15.48 -42.89
CA PRO A 14 -15.23 -14.20 -42.44
C PRO A 14 -14.47 -13.80 -41.17
N VAL A 15 -13.73 -12.69 -41.26
CA VAL A 15 -13.17 -12.02 -40.08
C VAL A 15 -14.32 -11.36 -39.34
N LEU A 16 -14.77 -11.99 -38.25
CA LEU A 16 -15.80 -11.45 -37.38
C LEU A 16 -15.20 -10.26 -36.60
N PHE A 17 -15.43 -9.04 -37.06
CA PHE A 17 -15.15 -7.85 -36.25
C PHE A 17 -16.19 -7.78 -35.12
N ILE A 18 -15.79 -8.13 -33.90
CA ILE A 18 -16.61 -7.89 -32.72
C ILE A 18 -16.67 -6.38 -32.53
N VAL A 19 -17.83 -5.78 -32.84
CA VAL A 19 -18.10 -4.37 -32.54
C VAL A 19 -18.34 -4.27 -31.03
N TYR A 20 -17.31 -3.89 -30.29
CA TYR A 20 -17.42 -3.65 -28.85
C TYR A 20 -18.19 -2.34 -28.63
N SER A 21 -19.40 -2.41 -28.09
CA SER A 21 -20.26 -1.24 -27.92
C SER A 21 -19.83 -0.38 -26.72
N ALA A 22 -20.08 0.92 -26.79
CA ALA A 22 -19.77 1.85 -25.69
C ALA A 22 -20.50 1.50 -24.38
N ALA A 23 -21.69 0.88 -24.45
CA ALA A 23 -22.43 0.41 -23.28
C ALA A 23 -21.76 -0.80 -22.63
N GLN A 24 -21.27 -1.76 -23.42
CA GLN A 24 -20.49 -2.90 -22.91
C GLN A 24 -19.13 -2.44 -22.36
N ALA A 25 -18.50 -1.44 -22.98
CA ALA A 25 -17.29 -0.81 -22.43
C ALA A 25 -17.56 -0.09 -21.10
N ALA A 26 -18.69 0.60 -20.95
CA ALA A 26 -19.07 1.26 -19.71
C ALA A 26 -19.42 0.26 -18.60
N GLU A 27 -20.15 -0.82 -18.91
CA GLU A 27 -20.45 -1.90 -17.96
C GLU A 27 -19.18 -2.66 -17.55
N HIS A 28 -18.27 -2.94 -18.48
CA HIS A 28 -16.98 -3.55 -18.18
C HIS A 28 -16.10 -2.62 -17.33
N SER A 29 -16.10 -1.32 -17.61
CA SER A 29 -15.42 -0.29 -16.80
C SER A 29 -16.02 -0.15 -15.39
N ALA A 30 -17.35 -0.27 -15.25
CA ALA A 30 -18.03 -0.20 -13.97
C ALA A 30 -17.83 -1.48 -13.13
N ALA A 31 -17.81 -2.66 -13.78
CA ALA A 31 -17.49 -3.93 -13.12
C ALA A 31 -16.03 -3.98 -12.67
N ALA A 32 -15.10 -3.44 -13.47
CA ALA A 32 -13.70 -3.28 -13.09
C ALA A 32 -13.50 -2.30 -11.92
N ALA A 33 -14.35 -1.27 -11.80
CA ALA A 33 -14.30 -0.32 -10.68
C ALA A 33 -14.83 -0.89 -9.34
N ASN A 34 -15.65 -1.95 -9.41
CA ASN A 34 -16.30 -2.58 -8.25
C ASN A 34 -15.58 -3.83 -7.74
N SER A 35 -14.44 -4.20 -8.33
CA SER A 35 -13.64 -5.35 -7.91
C SER A 35 -12.15 -4.99 -7.92
N PRO A 36 -11.33 -5.51 -6.98
CA PRO A 36 -9.91 -5.20 -6.94
C PRO A 36 -9.19 -5.58 -8.23
N GLN A 37 -8.47 -4.62 -8.78
CA GLN A 37 -7.64 -4.78 -9.98
C GLN A 37 -6.17 -4.68 -9.59
N LEU A 38 -5.30 -5.41 -10.28
CA LEU A 38 -3.84 -5.25 -10.11
C LEU A 38 -3.43 -3.79 -10.38
N PHE A 39 -2.60 -3.24 -9.51
CA PHE A 39 -2.14 -1.87 -9.62
C PHE A 39 -0.93 -1.77 -10.56
N LEU A 40 -1.10 -1.04 -11.67
CA LEU A 40 -0.08 -0.82 -12.70
C LEU A 40 0.65 -2.11 -13.16
N PRO A 41 -0.06 -3.07 -13.79
CA PRO A 41 0.55 -4.32 -14.28
C PRO A 41 1.75 -4.07 -15.19
N GLY A 42 2.85 -4.80 -14.94
CA GLY A 42 4.11 -4.67 -15.66
C GLY A 42 4.98 -3.48 -15.25
N ILE A 43 4.50 -2.61 -14.36
CA ILE A 43 5.27 -1.53 -13.73
C ILE A 43 5.45 -1.83 -12.25
N VAL A 44 4.34 -1.84 -11.48
CA VAL A 44 4.34 -2.17 -10.06
C VAL A 44 4.12 -3.67 -9.90
N SER A 45 2.95 -4.21 -10.25
CA SER A 45 2.73 -5.65 -10.25
C SER A 45 3.62 -6.33 -11.28
N SER A 46 4.67 -7.02 -10.80
CA SER A 46 5.67 -7.69 -11.64
C SER A 46 5.72 -9.19 -11.33
N GLU A 47 6.78 -9.89 -11.76
CA GLU A 47 7.02 -11.28 -11.35
C GLU A 47 7.64 -11.38 -9.94
N LEU A 48 8.01 -10.25 -9.34
CA LEU A 48 8.54 -10.16 -7.99
C LEU A 48 7.43 -9.78 -7.00
N PRO A 49 7.53 -10.13 -5.70
CA PRO A 49 6.53 -9.72 -4.72
C PRO A 49 6.60 -8.21 -4.44
N GLU A 50 5.44 -7.56 -4.38
CA GLU A 50 5.29 -6.15 -4.02
C GLU A 50 4.29 -5.93 -2.89
N PHE A 51 4.52 -4.90 -2.09
CA PHE A 51 3.59 -4.52 -1.03
C PHE A 51 3.75 -3.04 -0.69
N ALA A 52 2.82 -2.51 0.11
CA ALA A 52 2.82 -1.16 0.67
C ALA A 52 3.20 -0.06 -0.34
N VAL A 53 2.20 0.68 -0.83
CA VAL A 53 2.40 1.78 -1.78
C VAL A 53 2.01 3.12 -1.18
N THR A 54 2.69 4.18 -1.58
CA THR A 54 2.29 5.55 -1.29
C THR A 54 2.52 6.44 -2.51
N PHE A 55 1.80 7.55 -2.56
CA PHE A 55 1.82 8.49 -3.68
C PHE A 55 2.32 9.83 -3.20
N ALA A 56 3.19 10.48 -3.97
CA ALA A 56 3.42 11.90 -3.80
C ALA A 56 2.10 12.68 -3.96
N PRO A 57 1.94 13.83 -3.28
CA PRO A 57 0.68 14.57 -3.27
C PRO A 57 0.16 14.98 -4.65
N ASP A 58 1.04 15.12 -5.64
CA ASP A 58 0.67 15.48 -7.01
C ASP A 58 0.22 14.27 -7.86
N GLY A 59 0.28 13.06 -7.31
CA GLY A 59 -0.06 11.81 -7.99
C GLY A 59 0.92 11.41 -9.10
N LYS A 60 2.10 12.05 -9.18
CA LYS A 60 3.09 11.80 -10.25
C LYS A 60 4.29 10.97 -9.82
N GLU A 61 4.45 10.72 -8.53
CA GLU A 61 5.46 9.81 -8.00
C GLU A 61 4.77 8.76 -7.12
N ILE A 62 5.20 7.52 -7.24
CA ILE A 62 4.83 6.44 -6.32
C ILE A 62 6.09 5.87 -5.69
N TYR A 63 5.92 5.39 -4.47
CA TYR A 63 6.93 4.68 -3.69
C TYR A 63 6.30 3.40 -3.18
N PHE A 64 6.96 2.27 -3.36
CA PHE A 64 6.42 0.98 -2.96
C PHE A 64 7.52 -0.01 -2.60
N ASN A 65 7.19 -1.03 -1.83
CA ASN A 65 8.11 -2.11 -1.58
C ASN A 65 8.09 -3.14 -2.70
N ARG A 66 9.29 -3.60 -3.07
CA ARG A 66 9.49 -4.79 -3.89
C ARG A 66 10.62 -5.60 -3.29
N THR A 67 10.50 -6.92 -3.40
CA THR A 67 11.47 -7.84 -2.83
C THR A 67 11.84 -8.95 -3.80
N ASP A 68 12.84 -9.75 -3.45
CA ASP A 68 13.17 -11.00 -4.13
C ASP A 68 12.14 -12.09 -3.78
N GLU A 69 12.16 -13.20 -4.51
CA GLU A 69 11.22 -14.32 -4.30
C GLU A 69 11.21 -14.83 -2.86
N ASP A 70 12.39 -14.85 -2.21
CA ASP A 70 12.60 -15.33 -0.85
C ASP A 70 12.32 -14.26 0.23
N ARG A 71 11.91 -13.05 -0.15
CA ARG A 71 11.61 -11.91 0.74
C ARG A 71 12.77 -11.48 1.64
N THR A 72 14.01 -11.65 1.18
CA THR A 72 15.24 -11.30 1.90
C THR A 72 15.67 -9.86 1.62
N GLU A 73 15.44 -9.37 0.41
CA GLU A 73 15.78 -8.02 -0.05
C GLU A 73 14.56 -7.10 0.03
N LEU A 74 14.27 -6.53 1.20
CA LEU A 74 13.16 -5.59 1.36
C LEU A 74 13.62 -4.17 1.00
N LYS A 75 13.33 -3.72 -0.22
CA LYS A 75 13.75 -2.40 -0.73
C LYS A 75 12.55 -1.54 -1.08
N ILE A 76 12.75 -0.22 -1.04
CA ILE A 76 11.78 0.77 -1.52
C ILE A 76 12.16 1.17 -2.95
N TYR A 77 11.20 1.03 -3.86
CA TYR A 77 11.31 1.46 -5.25
C TYR A 77 10.45 2.71 -5.47
N SER A 78 10.81 3.49 -6.49
CA SER A 78 10.00 4.60 -6.96
C SER A 78 9.76 4.52 -8.46
N SER A 79 8.60 5.02 -8.90
CA SER A 79 8.29 5.25 -10.31
C SER A 79 7.68 6.64 -10.46
N ARG A 80 7.93 7.28 -11.61
CA ARG A 80 7.41 8.61 -11.93
C ARG A 80 6.53 8.58 -13.17
N LYS A 81 5.44 9.34 -13.14
CA LYS A 81 4.52 9.51 -14.26
C LYS A 81 5.00 10.68 -15.13
N LEU A 82 5.55 10.36 -16.31
CA LEU A 82 6.01 11.30 -17.33
C LEU A 82 5.12 11.16 -18.56
N ASP A 83 4.52 12.26 -19.03
CA ASP A 83 3.63 12.29 -20.20
C ASP A 83 2.53 11.21 -20.18
N GLY A 84 1.95 11.00 -19.00
CA GLY A 84 0.88 10.03 -18.77
C GLY A 84 1.33 8.59 -18.57
N ARG A 85 2.64 8.29 -18.67
CA ARG A 85 3.20 6.94 -18.52
C ARG A 85 4.10 6.83 -17.30
N TRP A 86 4.00 5.74 -16.57
CA TRP A 86 4.90 5.44 -15.46
C TRP A 86 6.25 4.94 -15.98
N SER A 87 7.33 5.41 -15.38
CA SER A 87 8.68 4.95 -15.66
C SER A 87 8.91 3.54 -15.12
N ILE A 88 9.94 2.85 -15.62
CA ILE A 88 10.44 1.63 -14.98
C ILE A 88 10.85 1.99 -13.54
N PRO A 89 10.41 1.23 -12.52
CA PRO A 89 10.77 1.55 -11.15
C PRO A 89 12.25 1.35 -10.87
N THR A 90 12.83 2.21 -10.03
CA THR A 90 14.21 2.10 -9.55
C THR A 90 14.25 2.19 -8.03
N VAL A 91 15.22 1.53 -7.40
CA VAL A 91 15.47 1.65 -5.96
C VAL A 91 15.74 3.12 -5.62
N VAL A 92 15.14 3.61 -4.53
CA VAL A 92 15.35 4.99 -4.05
C VAL A 92 16.72 5.16 -3.41
N SER A 93 17.26 6.38 -3.42
CA SER A 93 18.63 6.68 -2.94
C SER A 93 18.89 6.32 -1.48
N PHE A 94 17.84 6.25 -0.66
CA PHE A 94 17.92 5.99 0.78
C PHE A 94 17.63 4.52 1.16
N SER A 95 17.49 3.63 0.16
CA SER A 95 17.19 2.20 0.36
C SER A 95 18.15 1.30 -0.41
N GLY A 96 18.30 0.05 0.04
CA GLY A 96 19.09 -0.98 -0.63
C GLY A 96 20.21 -1.59 0.22
N GLU A 97 20.65 -0.89 1.26
CA GLU A 97 21.66 -1.38 2.22
C GLU A 97 21.04 -2.09 3.44
N HIS A 98 19.82 -1.71 3.78
CA HIS A 98 19.05 -2.24 4.90
C HIS A 98 17.70 -2.78 4.40
N ARG A 99 16.97 -3.45 5.28
CA ARG A 99 15.57 -3.77 5.03
C ARG A 99 14.78 -2.51 5.33
N ASP A 100 14.21 -1.92 4.28
CA ASP A 100 13.41 -0.71 4.37
C ASP A 100 12.01 -0.98 3.82
N VAL A 101 10.98 -0.66 4.62
CA VAL A 101 9.59 -1.03 4.34
C VAL A 101 8.60 0.06 4.70
N ASP A 102 7.39 -0.09 4.18
CA ASP A 102 6.21 0.68 4.53
C ASP A 102 6.38 2.18 4.28
N PRO A 103 6.71 2.60 3.05
CA PRO A 103 6.89 4.01 2.73
C PRO A 103 5.58 4.78 2.87
N PHE A 104 5.66 5.97 3.47
CA PHE A 104 4.56 6.92 3.57
C PHE A 104 5.06 8.33 3.35
N ILE A 105 4.52 9.03 2.36
CA ILE A 105 4.83 10.44 2.12
C ILE A 105 3.74 11.34 2.71
N THR A 106 4.17 12.43 3.35
CA THR A 106 3.27 13.42 3.96
C THR A 106 2.46 14.17 2.91
N ALA A 107 1.29 14.68 3.31
CA ALA A 107 0.39 15.40 2.40
C ALA A 107 1.00 16.68 1.80
N ASP A 108 2.01 17.26 2.46
CA ASP A 108 2.78 18.40 1.95
C ASP A 108 3.95 18.00 1.03
N GLY A 109 4.21 16.70 0.90
CA GLY A 109 5.27 16.12 0.06
C GLY A 109 6.68 16.34 0.59
N LYS A 110 6.84 16.90 1.79
CA LYS A 110 8.15 17.29 2.33
C LYS A 110 8.88 16.17 3.03
N ARG A 111 8.18 15.19 3.59
CA ARG A 111 8.79 14.06 4.31
C ARG A 111 8.25 12.74 3.78
N LEU A 112 9.15 11.78 3.62
CA LEU A 112 8.79 10.38 3.41
C LEU A 112 9.30 9.58 4.60
N TYR A 113 8.36 8.99 5.34
CA TYR A 113 8.61 8.06 6.44
C TYR A 113 8.69 6.63 5.93
N PHE A 114 9.51 5.82 6.58
CA PHE A 114 9.64 4.39 6.31
C PHE A 114 10.16 3.68 7.55
N SER A 115 9.95 2.37 7.60
CA SER A 115 10.46 1.51 8.67
C SER A 115 11.78 0.88 8.22
N SER A 116 12.82 0.92 9.05
CA SER A 116 14.12 0.35 8.71
C SER A 116 14.74 -0.41 9.87
N ASN A 117 15.49 -1.47 9.54
CA ASN A 117 16.36 -2.16 10.49
C ASN A 117 17.81 -1.60 10.51
N ARG A 118 18.03 -0.41 9.95
CA ARG A 118 19.30 0.32 10.03
C ARG A 118 19.74 0.45 11.50
N PRO A 119 21.03 0.21 11.83
CA PRO A 119 21.52 0.30 13.20
C PRO A 119 21.24 1.66 13.85
N ARG A 120 20.84 1.62 15.11
CA ARG A 120 20.61 2.81 15.94
C ARG A 120 21.51 2.78 17.15
N GLN A 121 21.97 3.95 17.59
CA GLN A 121 22.84 4.03 18.76
C GLN A 121 22.09 3.56 20.01
N GLY A 122 22.70 2.65 20.78
CA GLY A 122 22.15 2.16 22.04
C GLY A 122 21.06 1.09 21.92
N ILE A 123 20.70 0.64 20.71
CA ILE A 123 19.76 -0.45 20.47
C ILE A 123 20.54 -1.67 19.97
N VAL A 124 20.47 -2.77 20.73
CA VAL A 124 21.29 -3.98 20.50
C VAL A 124 20.61 -4.97 19.55
N GLU A 125 19.28 -4.93 19.43
CA GLU A 125 18.51 -5.84 18.59
C GLU A 125 18.06 -5.17 17.28
N ALA A 126 18.04 -5.94 16.19
CA ALA A 126 17.56 -5.50 14.89
C ALA A 126 16.02 -5.46 14.85
N SER A 127 15.40 -4.62 15.67
CA SER A 127 13.99 -4.24 15.49
C SER A 127 13.87 -3.19 14.38
N PHE A 128 12.73 -3.17 13.68
CA PHE A 128 12.44 -2.05 12.79
C PHE A 128 12.11 -0.81 13.62
N SER A 129 12.70 0.32 13.24
CA SER A 129 12.39 1.64 13.78
C SER A 129 11.90 2.55 12.66
N THR A 130 11.22 3.63 13.03
CA THR A 130 10.79 4.67 12.09
C THR A 130 11.98 5.53 11.68
N TRP A 131 12.12 5.78 10.39
CA TRP A 131 13.05 6.74 9.81
C TRP A 131 12.30 7.65 8.85
N TYR A 132 12.86 8.81 8.53
CA TYR A 132 12.33 9.65 7.47
C TYR A 132 13.44 10.27 6.64
N VAL A 133 13.08 10.69 5.43
CA VAL A 133 13.89 11.56 4.58
C VAL A 133 13.12 12.84 4.28
N GLU A 134 13.84 13.93 4.09
CA GLU A 134 13.29 15.23 3.70
C GLU A 134 13.50 15.50 2.22
N ARG A 135 12.51 16.10 1.56
CA ARG A 135 12.60 16.46 0.15
C ARG A 135 13.60 17.60 -0.03
N THR A 136 14.55 17.42 -0.93
CA THR A 136 15.58 18.41 -1.28
C THR A 136 15.47 18.82 -2.75
N VAL A 137 16.30 19.77 -3.18
CA VAL A 137 16.41 20.16 -4.60
C VAL A 137 16.96 19.02 -5.46
N ASP A 138 17.77 18.12 -4.88
CA ASP A 138 18.44 17.02 -5.57
C ASP A 138 17.71 15.67 -5.40
N GLY A 139 16.55 15.65 -4.72
CA GLY A 139 15.77 14.44 -4.46
C GLY A 139 15.38 14.31 -2.99
N TRP A 140 15.93 13.30 -2.32
CA TRP A 140 15.72 13.03 -0.91
C TRP A 140 17.02 13.20 -0.12
N SER A 141 16.92 13.63 1.14
CA SER A 141 18.05 13.65 2.07
C SER A 141 18.55 12.23 2.39
N GLU A 142 19.66 12.17 3.12
CA GLU A 142 20.01 10.95 3.87
C GLU A 142 18.92 10.61 4.91
N PRO A 143 18.76 9.32 5.28
CA PRO A 143 17.87 8.89 6.36
C PRO A 143 18.12 9.59 7.69
N ILE A 144 17.04 10.04 8.32
CA ILE A 144 17.04 10.71 9.62
C ILE A 144 16.30 9.83 10.64
N ASP A 145 16.97 9.52 11.75
CA ASP A 145 16.36 8.90 12.92
C ASP A 145 15.66 9.99 13.75
N PRO A 146 14.33 9.95 13.93
CA PRO A 146 13.61 10.92 14.75
C PRO A 146 13.94 10.83 16.24
N GLY A 147 14.56 9.73 16.69
CA GLY A 147 14.90 9.49 18.09
C GLY A 147 13.67 9.32 18.99
N PRO A 148 13.88 9.18 20.31
CA PRO A 148 12.80 9.22 21.29
C PRO A 148 12.20 10.63 21.40
N PRO A 149 10.90 10.75 21.77
CA PRO A 149 10.02 9.66 22.18
C PRO A 149 9.29 8.95 21.02
N LEU A 150 9.48 9.42 19.78
CA LEU A 150 8.80 8.83 18.62
C LEU A 150 9.24 7.38 18.43
N ASN A 151 10.55 7.16 18.30
CA ASN A 151 11.13 5.83 18.36
C ASN A 151 11.37 5.39 19.80
N SER A 152 10.89 4.20 20.14
CA SER A 152 11.14 3.52 21.40
C SER A 152 12.37 2.59 21.29
N THR A 153 12.58 1.77 22.33
CA THR A 153 13.53 0.65 22.29
C THR A 153 12.92 -0.64 21.73
N ALA A 154 11.61 -0.64 21.43
CA ALA A 154 10.90 -1.76 20.82
C ALA A 154 10.76 -1.54 19.30
N THR A 155 9.85 -2.27 18.65
CA THR A 155 9.51 -2.07 17.24
C THR A 155 8.58 -0.87 17.07
N ASP A 156 8.90 0.04 16.15
CA ASP A 156 8.07 1.20 15.78
C ASP A 156 8.03 1.34 14.25
N ILE A 157 6.86 1.13 13.64
CA ILE A 157 6.71 0.90 12.18
C ILE A 157 5.39 1.46 11.63
N TYR A 158 5.22 1.42 10.31
CA TYR A 158 3.98 1.79 9.61
C TYR A 158 3.48 3.21 9.95
N VAL A 159 4.35 4.21 9.81
CA VAL A 159 3.94 5.61 9.99
C VAL A 159 2.98 6.02 8.88
N THR A 160 1.89 6.66 9.29
CA THR A 160 1.03 7.48 8.44
C THR A 160 0.75 8.81 9.15
N ALA A 161 0.15 9.77 8.47
CA ALA A 161 -0.10 11.08 9.05
C ALA A 161 -1.37 11.74 8.52
N THR A 162 -2.01 12.51 9.39
CA THR A 162 -3.02 13.49 8.97
C THR A 162 -2.35 14.69 8.30
N ARG A 163 -3.14 15.49 7.59
CA ARG A 163 -2.66 16.71 6.90
C ARG A 163 -2.12 17.77 7.86
N ASP A 164 -2.63 17.83 9.08
CA ASP A 164 -2.16 18.72 10.15
C ASP A 164 -0.94 18.19 10.92
N GLY A 165 -0.36 17.07 10.48
CA GLY A 165 0.93 16.58 10.97
C GLY A 165 0.87 15.69 12.22
N VAL A 166 -0.30 15.14 12.55
CA VAL A 166 -0.39 14.08 13.57
C VAL A 166 0.03 12.77 12.93
N LEU A 167 1.12 12.18 13.42
CA LEU A 167 1.54 10.84 13.04
C LEU A 167 0.65 9.81 13.71
N VAL A 168 0.31 8.76 12.97
CA VAL A 168 -0.40 7.55 13.40
C VAL A 168 0.45 6.35 12.98
N PHE A 169 0.89 5.52 13.92
CA PHE A 169 1.88 4.48 13.63
C PHE A 169 1.73 3.26 14.56
N ASN A 170 2.34 2.14 14.20
CA ASN A 170 2.39 0.96 15.06
C ASN A 170 3.59 1.00 16.00
N SER A 171 3.38 0.58 17.25
CA SER A 171 4.45 0.43 18.23
C SER A 171 4.21 -0.75 19.15
N GLN A 172 5.30 -1.40 19.57
CA GLN A 172 5.34 -2.44 20.60
C GLN A 172 5.87 -1.92 21.95
N ARG A 173 5.92 -0.60 22.17
CA ARG A 173 6.52 0.04 23.35
C ARG A 173 5.95 -0.41 24.70
N ASP A 174 4.75 -0.98 24.73
CA ASP A 174 4.09 -1.51 25.93
C ASP A 174 4.01 -3.05 25.96
N GLY A 175 4.74 -3.72 25.06
CA GLY A 175 4.74 -5.17 24.90
C GLY A 175 3.63 -5.73 24.00
N VAL A 176 2.72 -4.90 23.49
CA VAL A 176 1.66 -5.29 22.55
C VAL A 176 1.74 -4.42 21.30
N ASN A 177 1.51 -4.99 20.12
CA ASN A 177 1.43 -4.17 18.91
C ASN A 177 0.15 -3.34 18.91
N ARG A 178 0.27 -2.04 19.16
CA ARG A 178 -0.85 -1.08 19.16
C ARG A 178 -0.61 0.04 18.17
N VAL A 179 -1.66 0.81 17.90
CA VAL A 179 -1.58 2.05 17.14
C VAL A 179 -1.40 3.21 18.11
N TYR A 180 -0.46 4.09 17.81
CA TYR A 180 -0.10 5.26 18.60
C TYR A 180 -0.22 6.52 17.75
N THR A 181 -0.38 7.64 18.44
CA THR A 181 -0.33 8.98 17.85
C THR A 181 0.76 9.82 18.48
N SER A 182 1.42 10.64 17.67
CA SER A 182 2.31 11.70 18.15
C SER A 182 2.27 12.88 17.20
N ARG A 183 2.73 14.03 17.66
CA ARG A 183 2.88 15.25 16.87
C ARG A 183 4.18 15.92 17.23
N GLU A 184 4.72 16.67 16.29
CA GLU A 184 5.86 17.53 16.53
C GLU A 184 5.36 18.89 17.05
N VAL A 185 6.00 19.42 18.08
CA VAL A 185 5.77 20.76 18.63
C VAL A 185 7.13 21.42 18.79
N GLU A 186 7.34 22.54 18.10
CA GLU A 186 8.60 23.32 18.15
C GLU A 186 9.86 22.46 17.90
N GLY A 187 9.80 21.55 16.92
CA GLY A 187 10.91 20.68 16.57
C GLY A 187 11.06 19.43 17.46
N THR A 188 10.15 19.22 18.41
CA THR A 188 10.21 18.11 19.37
C THR A 188 8.99 17.22 19.27
N TRP A 189 9.21 15.92 19.06
CA TRP A 189 8.15 14.91 19.12
C TRP A 189 7.57 14.81 20.54
N GLN A 190 6.25 14.86 20.63
CA GLN A 190 5.54 14.66 21.89
C GLN A 190 5.44 13.16 22.22
N GLU A 191 5.28 12.85 23.50
CA GLU A 191 5.09 11.47 23.96
C GLU A 191 3.95 10.78 23.20
N PRO A 192 4.21 9.63 22.54
CA PRO A 192 3.17 8.96 21.80
C PRO A 192 2.07 8.40 22.69
N LEU A 193 0.81 8.66 22.33
CA LEU A 193 -0.37 8.21 23.05
C LEU A 193 -1.09 7.10 22.28
N PRO A 194 -1.51 6.00 22.94
CA PRO A 194 -2.19 4.91 22.26
C PRO A 194 -3.57 5.36 21.74
N LEU A 195 -3.92 4.92 20.53
CA LEU A 195 -5.27 5.04 19.99
C LEU A 195 -6.09 3.79 20.34
N GLN A 196 -7.22 4.00 21.01
CA GLN A 196 -8.14 2.93 21.39
C GLN A 196 -9.29 2.81 20.38
N PHE A 197 -9.56 1.60 19.90
CA PHE A 197 -10.63 1.28 18.96
C PHE A 197 -11.66 0.35 19.61
N GLY A 198 -12.53 0.88 20.46
CA GLY A 198 -13.48 0.05 21.22
C GLY A 198 -12.74 -0.97 22.09
N SER A 199 -13.06 -2.27 21.93
CA SER A 199 -12.47 -3.36 22.70
C SER A 199 -11.14 -3.90 22.13
N VAL A 200 -10.76 -3.46 20.93
CA VAL A 200 -9.60 -3.98 20.18
C VAL A 200 -8.29 -3.74 20.96
N GLN A 201 -7.55 -4.83 21.18
CA GLN A 201 -6.28 -4.81 21.93
C GLN A 201 -5.05 -4.68 21.04
N SER A 202 -5.15 -5.13 19.78
CA SER A 202 -4.07 -5.14 18.79
C SER A 202 -4.64 -4.89 17.40
N ALA A 203 -4.05 -3.94 16.69
CA ALA A 203 -4.35 -3.63 15.30
C ALA A 203 -3.06 -3.17 14.61
N GLY A 204 -2.91 -3.50 13.33
CA GLY A 204 -1.72 -3.24 12.53
C GLY A 204 -1.97 -2.35 11.32
N ASN A 205 -0.88 -1.95 10.66
CA ASN A 205 -0.82 -1.24 9.38
C ASN A 205 -1.82 -0.08 9.30
N PRO A 206 -1.79 0.89 10.24
CA PRO A 206 -2.71 1.99 10.22
C PRO A 206 -2.52 2.81 8.95
N ARG A 207 -3.63 3.18 8.32
CA ARG A 207 -3.67 4.26 7.33
C ARG A 207 -4.73 5.26 7.72
N ILE A 208 -4.28 6.37 8.31
CA ILE A 208 -5.15 7.50 8.63
C ILE A 208 -5.51 8.27 7.35
N SER A 209 -6.78 8.67 7.24
CA SER A 209 -7.23 9.63 6.23
C SER A 209 -6.59 11.00 6.44
N ALA A 210 -6.37 11.75 5.37
CA ALA A 210 -5.67 13.03 5.46
C ALA A 210 -6.44 14.07 6.30
N ASP A 211 -7.76 13.97 6.38
CA ASP A 211 -8.61 14.80 7.25
C ASP A 211 -8.76 14.25 8.69
N GLY A 212 -8.25 13.05 8.97
CA GLY A 212 -8.32 12.39 10.26
C GLY A 212 -9.70 11.84 10.63
N ASN A 213 -10.63 11.72 9.68
CA ASN A 213 -12.01 11.29 9.96
C ASN A 213 -12.17 9.77 10.06
N TYR A 214 -11.32 9.01 9.39
CA TYR A 214 -11.28 7.55 9.47
C TYR A 214 -9.86 7.00 9.43
N VAL A 215 -9.66 5.80 9.99
CA VAL A 215 -8.41 5.05 9.90
C VAL A 215 -8.70 3.65 9.37
N LEU A 216 -7.92 3.22 8.38
CA LEU A 216 -7.87 1.83 7.96
C LEU A 216 -6.88 1.07 8.83
N LEU A 217 -7.18 -0.18 9.15
CA LEU A 217 -6.43 -1.03 10.07
C LEU A 217 -6.40 -2.45 9.54
N VAL A 218 -5.40 -3.22 9.95
CA VAL A 218 -5.34 -4.67 9.76
C VAL A 218 -5.63 -5.36 11.09
N GLN A 219 -6.49 -6.37 11.06
CA GLN A 219 -6.67 -7.32 12.16
C GLN A 219 -6.50 -8.74 11.63
N VAL A 220 -5.89 -9.61 12.43
CA VAL A 220 -5.74 -11.02 12.08
C VAL A 220 -7.01 -11.76 12.47
N GLN A 221 -7.66 -12.37 11.50
CA GLN A 221 -8.83 -13.21 11.68
C GLN A 221 -8.44 -14.70 11.64
N GLU A 222 -9.16 -15.52 12.40
CA GLU A 222 -8.97 -16.97 12.36
C GLU A 222 -9.37 -17.51 10.97
N GLY A 223 -8.46 -18.23 10.31
CA GLY A 223 -8.71 -18.93 9.05
C GLY A 223 -8.35 -18.16 7.78
N THR A 224 -8.51 -16.83 7.73
CA THR A 224 -8.18 -16.00 6.54
C THR A 224 -6.83 -15.27 6.65
N GLY A 225 -6.33 -15.06 7.88
CA GLY A 225 -5.12 -14.27 8.11
C GLY A 225 -5.45 -12.78 8.32
N PRO A 226 -4.55 -11.85 7.98
CA PRO A 226 -4.83 -10.42 8.12
C PRO A 226 -5.92 -9.99 7.14
N ASP A 227 -6.88 -9.22 7.65
CA ASP A 227 -7.98 -8.60 6.90
C ASP A 227 -8.00 -7.09 7.18
N LEU A 228 -8.55 -6.32 6.24
CA LEU A 228 -8.69 -4.86 6.33
C LEU A 228 -10.00 -4.45 7.01
N PHE A 229 -9.87 -3.50 7.92
CA PHE A 229 -10.94 -2.88 8.69
C PHE A 229 -10.84 -1.36 8.56
N TYR A 230 -11.93 -0.67 8.86
CA TYR A 230 -11.92 0.78 9.07
C TYR A 230 -12.59 1.15 10.37
N SER A 231 -12.10 2.21 11.01
CA SER A 231 -12.73 2.84 12.16
C SER A 231 -12.98 4.32 11.89
N CYS A 232 -14.19 4.78 12.18
CA CYS A 232 -14.55 6.18 12.08
C CYS A 232 -14.26 6.91 13.39
N ARG A 233 -13.77 8.14 13.25
CA ARG A 233 -13.67 9.08 14.36
C ARG A 233 -15.07 9.51 14.80
N TYR A 234 -15.25 9.72 16.10
CA TYR A 234 -16.41 10.38 16.68
C TYR A 234 -15.94 11.38 17.74
N ALA A 235 -16.86 12.13 18.34
CA ALA A 235 -16.56 13.29 19.18
C ALA A 235 -15.38 13.11 20.16
N ASN A 236 -15.26 11.95 20.80
CA ASN A 236 -14.22 11.68 21.82
C ASN A 236 -13.45 10.36 21.57
N GLY A 237 -13.23 9.96 20.32
CA GLY A 237 -12.42 8.77 20.04
C GLY A 237 -12.71 8.10 18.72
N TRP A 238 -12.55 6.79 18.69
CA TRP A 238 -12.70 5.95 17.51
C TRP A 238 -13.70 4.82 17.74
N ARG A 239 -14.58 4.60 16.76
CA ARG A 239 -15.55 3.50 16.82
C ARG A 239 -14.83 2.16 16.79
N GLU A 240 -15.52 1.09 17.19
CA GLU A 240 -14.99 -0.26 16.97
C GLU A 240 -14.84 -0.51 15.47
N PRO A 241 -13.72 -1.11 15.00
CA PRO A 241 -13.45 -1.23 13.57
C PRO A 241 -14.42 -2.20 12.90
N VAL A 242 -14.84 -1.85 11.69
CA VAL A 242 -15.72 -2.66 10.84
C VAL A 242 -14.90 -3.21 9.68
N ALA A 243 -15.06 -4.50 9.38
CA ALA A 243 -14.38 -5.13 8.23
C ALA A 243 -14.77 -4.42 6.94
N LEU A 244 -13.81 -4.21 6.03
CA LEU A 244 -14.12 -3.71 4.70
C LEU A 244 -15.02 -4.72 3.97
N SER A 245 -15.98 -4.16 3.22
CA SER A 245 -17.01 -4.93 2.53
C SER A 245 -16.61 -5.24 1.08
N GLY A 246 -17.48 -5.97 0.37
CA GLY A 246 -17.25 -6.31 -1.03
C GLY A 246 -16.13 -7.33 -1.21
N SER A 247 -15.38 -7.22 -2.29
CA SER A 247 -14.28 -8.12 -2.63
C SER A 247 -12.91 -7.65 -2.12
N VAL A 248 -12.89 -6.71 -1.16
CA VAL A 248 -11.64 -6.18 -0.59
C VAL A 248 -10.95 -7.23 0.28
N ASN A 249 -11.65 -7.79 1.27
CA ASN A 249 -11.13 -8.93 2.04
C ASN A 249 -11.40 -10.23 1.29
N SER A 250 -10.46 -11.16 1.37
CA SER A 250 -10.45 -12.41 0.61
C SER A 250 -10.17 -13.62 1.51
N ALA A 251 -10.04 -14.80 0.90
CA ALA A 251 -9.56 -15.99 1.62
C ALA A 251 -8.03 -15.96 1.87
N PHE A 252 -7.35 -14.90 1.45
CA PHE A 252 -5.92 -14.69 1.56
C PHE A 252 -5.63 -13.48 2.44
N ALA A 253 -4.36 -13.32 2.84
CA ALA A 253 -3.92 -12.15 3.57
C ALA A 253 -4.12 -10.86 2.77
N ASP A 254 -4.80 -9.88 3.36
CA ASP A 254 -5.05 -8.53 2.84
C ASP A 254 -4.55 -7.48 3.83
N PHE A 255 -3.61 -6.62 3.41
CA PHE A 255 -2.85 -5.76 4.33
C PHE A 255 -2.24 -4.52 3.66
N ALA A 256 -1.50 -3.72 4.43
CA ALA A 256 -0.83 -2.49 4.00
C ALA A 256 -1.73 -1.55 3.14
N PRO A 257 -2.84 -1.04 3.73
CA PRO A 257 -3.75 -0.15 3.01
C PRO A 257 -3.10 1.21 2.70
N ALA A 258 -3.46 1.77 1.56
CA ALA A 258 -3.06 3.09 1.11
C ALA A 258 -4.21 3.77 0.36
N ILE A 259 -4.22 5.10 0.37
CA ILE A 259 -5.18 5.92 -0.36
C ILE A 259 -4.43 6.75 -1.39
N ASP A 260 -4.98 6.87 -2.59
CA ASP A 260 -4.43 7.73 -3.62
C ASP A 260 -4.65 9.22 -3.29
N PRO A 261 -3.89 10.16 -3.89
CA PRO A 261 -3.99 11.58 -3.52
C PRO A 261 -5.33 12.24 -3.84
N ALA A 262 -6.14 11.66 -4.73
CA ALA A 262 -7.46 12.18 -5.07
C ALA A 262 -8.57 11.69 -4.13
N ASP A 263 -8.25 10.84 -3.14
CA ASP A 263 -9.23 10.18 -2.27
C ASP A 263 -10.33 9.45 -3.08
N GLU A 264 -9.94 8.81 -4.19
CA GLU A 264 -10.84 8.08 -5.09
C GLU A 264 -10.67 6.54 -4.97
N TYR A 265 -9.46 6.08 -4.65
CA TYR A 265 -9.07 4.68 -4.68
C TYR A 265 -8.39 4.24 -3.39
N LEU A 266 -8.81 3.06 -2.92
CA LEU A 266 -8.08 2.25 -1.95
C LEU A 266 -7.09 1.38 -2.71
N LEU A 267 -5.84 1.42 -2.29
CA LEU A 267 -4.82 0.45 -2.65
C LEU A 267 -4.51 -0.42 -1.44
N PHE A 268 -4.18 -1.68 -1.69
CA PHE A 268 -3.83 -2.62 -0.63
C PHE A 268 -3.01 -3.75 -1.19
N THR A 269 -2.22 -4.39 -0.34
CA THR A 269 -1.49 -5.60 -0.69
C THR A 269 -2.38 -6.80 -0.45
N SER A 270 -2.38 -7.75 -1.38
CA SER A 270 -3.08 -9.02 -1.21
C SER A 270 -2.25 -10.20 -1.66
N GLU A 271 -2.37 -11.31 -0.95
CA GLU A 271 -1.82 -12.62 -1.33
C GLU A 271 -2.78 -13.43 -2.21
N ARG A 272 -3.87 -12.82 -2.70
CA ARG A 272 -4.74 -13.44 -3.71
C ARG A 272 -3.97 -13.62 -5.04
N PRO A 273 -4.29 -14.65 -5.83
CA PRO A 273 -3.59 -14.91 -7.09
C PRO A 273 -3.58 -13.70 -8.03
N GLY A 274 -2.39 -13.19 -8.31
CA GLY A 274 -2.16 -12.04 -9.19
C GLY A 274 -1.17 -12.37 -10.31
N VAL A 275 -0.18 -11.49 -10.51
CA VAL A 275 0.88 -11.71 -11.52
C VAL A 275 1.85 -12.76 -11.03
N VAL A 276 2.26 -12.65 -9.76
CA VAL A 276 3.13 -13.63 -9.15
C VAL A 276 2.25 -14.84 -8.82
N GLY A 277 2.35 -15.86 -9.66
CA GLY A 277 1.39 -16.96 -9.75
C GLY A 277 1.25 -17.83 -8.49
N PRO A 278 0.40 -18.87 -8.54
CA PRO A 278 0.19 -19.77 -7.41
C PRO A 278 1.50 -20.43 -6.97
N GLN A 279 1.80 -20.34 -5.68
CA GLN A 279 3.00 -20.92 -5.08
C GLN A 279 2.78 -22.39 -4.67
N PRO A 280 3.85 -23.18 -4.51
CA PRO A 280 3.78 -24.51 -3.91
C PRO A 280 3.15 -24.47 -2.50
N ALA A 281 2.50 -25.57 -2.12
CA ALA A 281 1.88 -25.69 -0.80
C ALA A 281 2.91 -25.47 0.32
N GLY A 282 2.59 -24.57 1.27
CA GLY A 282 3.47 -24.20 2.39
C GLY A 282 4.34 -22.96 2.15
N VAL A 283 4.34 -22.41 0.92
CA VAL A 283 4.96 -21.13 0.60
C VAL A 283 3.87 -20.05 0.63
N ARG A 284 4.07 -19.01 1.44
CA ARG A 284 3.10 -17.90 1.53
C ARG A 284 3.03 -17.21 0.16
N PRO A 285 1.84 -16.97 -0.41
CA PRO A 285 1.76 -16.35 -1.72
C PRO A 285 2.44 -14.97 -1.67
N PRO A 286 3.20 -14.58 -2.69
CA PRO A 286 3.73 -13.23 -2.85
C PRO A 286 2.58 -12.21 -2.83
N GLY A 287 2.83 -11.07 -2.20
CA GLY A 287 1.89 -9.96 -2.24
C GLY A 287 1.93 -9.31 -3.63
N ASP A 288 0.76 -9.02 -4.16
CA ASP A 288 0.55 -8.07 -5.25
C ASP A 288 -0.19 -6.85 -4.70
N ILE A 289 0.05 -5.67 -5.28
CA ILE A 289 -0.72 -4.48 -4.93
C ILE A 289 -1.97 -4.42 -5.82
N TYR A 290 -3.12 -4.31 -5.17
CA TYR A 290 -4.42 -4.15 -5.81
C TYR A 290 -4.99 -2.75 -5.55
N MET A 291 -5.90 -2.33 -6.41
CA MET A 291 -6.62 -1.07 -6.32
C MET A 291 -8.12 -1.29 -6.55
N ILE A 292 -8.95 -0.57 -5.80
CA ILE A 292 -10.41 -0.57 -5.91
C ILE A 292 -10.93 0.83 -5.60
N SER A 293 -12.07 1.24 -6.18
CA SER A 293 -12.69 2.51 -5.80
C SER A 293 -13.07 2.54 -4.32
N LEU A 294 -12.88 3.67 -3.65
CA LEU A 294 -13.23 3.82 -2.24
C LEU A 294 -14.73 3.61 -1.98
N THR A 295 -15.57 4.01 -2.92
CA THR A 295 -17.01 3.76 -2.87
C THR A 295 -17.31 2.26 -2.82
N ALA A 296 -16.64 1.45 -3.64
CA ALA A 296 -16.82 0.00 -3.64
C ALA A 296 -16.21 -0.68 -2.40
N ALA A 297 -15.16 -0.10 -1.79
CA ALA A 297 -14.62 -0.58 -0.52
C ALA A 297 -15.60 -0.40 0.66
N GLY A 298 -16.57 0.50 0.52
CA GLY A 298 -17.69 0.63 1.46
C GLY A 298 -17.35 1.35 2.77
N ILE A 299 -16.33 2.21 2.79
CA ILE A 299 -15.99 3.05 3.93
C ILE A 299 -17.09 4.11 4.11
N ARG A 300 -17.72 4.15 5.28
CA ARG A 300 -18.80 5.11 5.59
C ARG A 300 -18.62 5.68 6.99
N CYS A 301 -18.18 6.92 7.05
CA CYS A 301 -18.14 7.71 8.28
C CYS A 301 -19.07 8.90 8.08
N GLU A 302 -20.29 8.78 8.60
CA GLU A 302 -21.30 9.84 8.64
C GLU A 302 -20.96 10.90 9.70
#